data_AF-A0AAX1CGG7-F1
#
_entry.id   AF-A0AAX1CGG7-F1
#
_cell.length_a   1.000
_cell.length_b   1.000
_cell.length_c   1.000
_cell.angle_alpha   90.00
_cell.angle_beta   90.00
_cell.angle_gamma   90.00
#
_symmetry.space_group_name_H-M   'P 1'
#
loop_
_entity.id
_entity.type
_entity.pdbx_description
1 polymer ?
#
loop_
_entity_poly.entity_id
_entity_poly.type
_entity_poly.pdbx_seq_one_letter_code
_entity_poly.pdbx_strand_id
1 'polypeptide(L)'
;MGLRKSVFGVASSLVGLMRTRLELLALEAAGEKARLLKLLGMAFAALLFLTLAVLVFTITIAVAFWPTEDRYLALGLLAALYLVVGVVLLLVVRHGLVYGPPPFSATLEELGRDAELLERVRDAQDDDRAQRRQED
;
A
#
# COMPACT_ATOMS: atom_id res chain seq x y z
N MET A 1 -35.84 -25.38 -23.04
CA MET A 1 -34.95 -24.29 -23.50
C MET A 1 -35.08 -22.97 -22.71
N GLY A 2 -36.00 -22.81 -21.74
CA GLY A 2 -36.24 -21.53 -21.03
C GLY A 2 -35.34 -21.23 -19.82
N LEU A 3 -34.92 -22.24 -19.05
CA LEU A 3 -34.17 -22.05 -17.80
C LEU A 3 -32.74 -21.49 -18.01
N ARG A 4 -32.07 -21.93 -19.08
CA ARG A 4 -30.70 -21.46 -19.43
C ARG A 4 -30.66 -19.98 -19.78
N LYS A 5 -31.70 -19.45 -20.44
CA LYS A 5 -31.81 -18.01 -20.76
C LYS A 5 -32.06 -17.15 -19.52
N SER A 6 -32.82 -17.66 -18.54
CA SER A 6 -33.07 -16.95 -17.28
C SER A 6 -31.81 -16.84 -16.42
N VAL A 7 -31.03 -17.92 -16.31
CA VAL A 7 -29.73 -17.91 -15.62
C VAL A 7 -28.74 -16.96 -16.29
N PHE A 8 -28.71 -16.95 -17.64
CA PHE A 8 -27.85 -16.04 -18.39
C PHE A 8 -28.24 -14.56 -18.22
N GLY A 9 -29.55 -14.27 -18.09
CA GLY A 9 -30.06 -12.92 -17.84
C GLY A 9 -29.80 -12.42 -16.41
N VAL A 10 -29.85 -13.30 -15.41
CA VAL A 10 -29.48 -12.96 -14.02
C VAL A 10 -27.96 -12.74 -13.92
N ALA A 11 -27.15 -13.55 -14.60
CA ALA A 11 -25.71 -13.37 -14.67
C ALA A 11 -25.30 -12.04 -15.32
N SER A 12 -25.94 -11.64 -16.43
CA SER A 12 -25.63 -10.36 -17.07
C SER A 12 -26.01 -9.15 -16.20
N SER A 13 -27.11 -9.27 -15.45
CA SER A 13 -27.55 -8.25 -14.50
C SER A 13 -26.59 -8.11 -13.32
N LEU A 14 -26.12 -9.24 -12.77
CA LEU A 14 -25.09 -9.28 -11.73
C LEU A 14 -23.77 -8.66 -12.20
N VAL A 15 -23.32 -8.97 -13.41
CA VAL A 15 -22.11 -8.40 -14.02
C VAL A 15 -22.25 -6.88 -14.21
N GLY A 16 -23.42 -6.40 -14.65
CA GLY A 16 -23.69 -4.96 -14.77
C GLY A 16 -23.67 -4.22 -13.42
N LEU A 17 -24.13 -4.87 -12.36
CA LEU A 17 -24.15 -4.34 -10.99
C LEU A 17 -22.75 -4.34 -10.36
N MET A 18 -21.94 -5.37 -10.63
CA MET A 18 -20.52 -5.39 -10.27
C MET A 18 -19.76 -4.28 -10.99
N ARG A 19 -20.02 -4.08 -12.29
CA ARG A 19 -19.34 -3.06 -13.10
C ARG A 19 -19.54 -1.66 -12.55
N THR A 20 -20.77 -1.32 -12.14
CA THR A 20 -21.08 0.00 -11.54
C THR A 20 -20.46 0.18 -10.15
N ARG A 21 -20.41 -0.88 -9.33
CA ARG A 21 -19.73 -0.87 -8.03
C ARG A 21 -18.22 -0.69 -8.18
N LEU A 22 -17.61 -1.39 -9.14
CA LEU A 22 -16.18 -1.28 -9.46
C LEU A 22 -15.82 0.10 -10.02
N GLU A 23 -16.69 0.69 -10.84
CA GLU A 23 -16.49 2.04 -11.39
C GLU A 23 -16.52 3.10 -10.27
N LEU A 24 -17.45 2.95 -9.30
CA LEU A 24 -17.49 3.76 -8.08
C LEU A 24 -16.28 3.53 -7.17
N LEU A 25 -15.92 2.28 -6.88
CA LEU A 25 -14.74 1.93 -6.08
C LEU A 25 -13.44 2.43 -6.72
N ALA A 26 -13.33 2.37 -8.04
CA ALA A 26 -12.18 2.88 -8.79
C ALA A 26 -12.11 4.42 -8.71
N LEU A 27 -13.24 5.12 -8.78
CA LEU A 27 -13.31 6.57 -8.60
C LEU A 27 -12.95 7.00 -7.18
N GLU A 28 -13.48 6.28 -6.18
CA GLU A 28 -13.26 6.53 -4.76
C GLU A 28 -11.80 6.25 -4.40
N ALA A 29 -11.23 5.13 -4.88
CA ALA A 29 -9.81 4.82 -4.78
C ALA A 29 -8.92 5.87 -5.46
N ALA A 30 -9.34 6.46 -6.58
CA ALA A 30 -8.60 7.56 -7.23
C ALA A 30 -8.61 8.85 -6.39
N GLY A 31 -9.74 9.17 -5.75
CA GLY A 31 -9.85 10.29 -4.82
C GLY A 31 -8.99 10.10 -3.56
N GLU A 32 -9.01 8.91 -2.97
CA GLU A 32 -8.19 8.54 -1.80
C GLU A 32 -6.70 8.60 -2.12
N LYS A 33 -6.29 8.16 -3.33
CA LYS A 33 -4.89 8.19 -3.79
C LYS A 33 -4.31 9.60 -3.82
N ALA A 34 -5.05 10.59 -4.31
CA ALA A 34 -4.58 11.97 -4.33
C ALA A 34 -4.38 12.53 -2.90
N ARG A 35 -5.28 12.18 -1.98
CA ARG A 35 -5.16 12.52 -0.55
C ARG A 35 -3.94 11.83 0.08
N LEU A 36 -3.72 10.56 -0.20
CA LEU A 36 -2.56 9.79 0.27
C LEU A 36 -1.24 10.35 -0.30
N LEU A 37 -1.17 10.67 -1.58
CA LEU A 37 -0.03 11.34 -2.20
C LEU A 37 0.26 12.70 -1.57
N LYS A 38 -0.79 13.49 -1.30
CA LYS A 38 -0.67 14.78 -0.62
C LYS A 38 -0.17 14.62 0.81
N LEU A 39 -0.70 13.65 1.56
CA LEU A 39 -0.25 13.34 2.92
C LEU A 39 1.18 12.80 2.93
N LEU A 40 1.55 11.94 1.98
CA LEU A 40 2.90 11.41 1.83
C LEU A 40 3.89 12.54 1.50
N GLY A 41 3.52 13.45 0.60
CA GLY A 41 4.31 14.64 0.30
C GLY A 41 4.49 15.54 1.52
N MET A 42 3.42 15.78 2.30
CA MET A 42 3.51 16.53 3.56
C MET A 42 4.38 15.80 4.61
N ALA A 43 4.23 14.48 4.74
CA ALA A 43 5.03 13.67 5.67
C ALA A 43 6.51 13.69 5.29
N PHE A 44 6.82 13.57 4.00
CA PHE A 44 8.18 13.68 3.48
C PHE A 44 8.78 15.07 3.74
N ALA A 45 8.02 16.13 3.45
CA ALA A 45 8.45 17.50 3.76
C ALA A 45 8.69 17.69 5.27
N ALA A 46 7.76 17.23 6.11
CA ALA A 46 7.91 17.29 7.56
C ALA A 46 9.15 16.53 8.05
N LEU A 47 9.40 15.32 7.53
CA LEU A 47 10.58 14.52 7.86
C LEU A 47 11.88 15.20 7.42
N LEU A 48 11.90 15.81 6.25
CA LEU A 48 13.03 16.60 5.75
C LEU A 48 13.34 17.77 6.69
N PHE A 49 12.34 18.58 7.02
CA PHE A 49 12.51 19.72 7.94
C PHE A 49 12.91 19.28 9.35
N LEU A 50 12.38 18.17 9.87
CA LEU A 50 12.79 17.58 11.14
C LEU A 50 14.27 17.16 11.11
N THR A 51 14.70 16.50 10.03
CA THR A 51 16.10 16.08 9.86
C THR A 51 17.03 17.28 9.83
N LEU A 52 16.67 18.34 9.11
CA LEU A 52 17.43 19.60 9.10
C LEU A 52 17.46 20.26 10.47
N ALA A 53 16.35 20.30 11.19
CA ALA A 53 16.30 20.86 12.55
C ALA A 53 17.19 20.09 13.52
N VAL A 54 17.18 18.76 13.45
CA VAL A 54 18.07 17.87 14.24
C VAL A 54 19.54 18.12 13.92
N LEU A 55 19.88 18.30 12.63
CA LEU A 55 21.24 18.62 12.20
C LEU A 55 21.70 19.97 12.74
N VAL A 56 20.88 21.02 12.59
CA VAL A 56 21.19 22.35 13.11
C VAL A 56 21.33 22.30 14.63
N PHE A 57 20.43 21.61 15.33
CA PHE A 57 20.49 21.43 16.78
C PHE A 57 21.78 20.73 17.23
N THR A 58 22.22 19.69 16.52
CA THR A 58 23.52 19.04 16.73
C THR A 58 24.66 20.05 16.69
N ILE A 59 24.70 20.85 15.62
CA ILE A 59 25.75 21.84 15.41
C ILE A 59 25.68 22.92 16.48
N THR A 60 24.49 23.39 16.86
CA THR A 60 24.31 24.37 17.93
C THR A 60 24.87 23.86 19.26
N ILE A 61 24.54 22.62 19.65
CA ILE A 61 25.11 22.00 20.85
C ILE A 61 26.63 21.88 20.73
N ALA A 62 27.13 21.40 19.58
CA ALA A 62 28.56 21.24 19.36
C ALA A 62 29.31 22.57 19.48
N VAL A 63 28.83 23.64 18.85
CA VAL A 63 29.44 24.98 18.88
C VAL A 63 29.31 25.60 20.27
N ALA A 64 28.17 25.46 20.95
CA ALA A 64 27.95 26.02 22.28
C ALA A 64 28.90 25.43 23.34
N PHE A 65 29.22 24.13 23.24
CA PHE A 65 30.08 23.42 24.19
C PHE A 65 31.52 23.22 23.70
N TRP A 66 31.87 23.67 22.48
CA TRP A 66 33.21 23.51 21.91
C TRP A 66 34.35 24.16 22.72
N PRO A 67 34.20 25.40 23.26
CA PRO A 67 35.27 26.03 24.04
C PRO A 67 35.35 25.51 25.48
N THR A 68 34.36 24.74 25.96
CA THR A 68 34.28 24.20 27.31
C THR A 68 34.96 22.84 27.45
N GLU A 69 35.37 22.48 28.68
CA GLU A 69 35.90 21.14 28.98
C GLU A 69 34.82 20.05 28.82
N ASP A 70 33.54 20.41 28.94
CA ASP A 70 32.38 19.53 28.83
C ASP A 70 32.02 19.07 27.41
N ARG A 71 32.82 19.41 26.39
CA ARG A 71 32.55 19.07 24.98
C ARG A 71 32.24 17.58 24.75
N TYR A 72 32.95 16.70 25.46
CA TYR A 72 32.83 15.26 25.29
C TYR A 72 31.54 14.72 25.93
N LEU A 73 31.11 15.32 27.04
CA LEU A 73 29.83 15.00 27.68
C LEU A 73 28.66 15.45 26.79
N ALA A 74 28.73 16.64 26.20
CA ALA A 74 27.71 17.14 25.29
C ALA A 74 27.58 16.24 24.05
N LEU A 75 28.70 15.86 23.42
CA LEU A 75 28.70 14.94 22.28
C LEU A 75 28.22 13.53 22.67
N GLY A 76 28.64 13.03 23.83
CA GLY A 76 28.20 11.73 24.35
C GLY A 76 26.70 11.67 24.61
N LEU A 77 26.13 12.73 25.20
CA LEU A 77 24.70 12.83 25.47
C LEU A 77 23.89 12.94 24.18
N LEU A 78 24.39 13.69 23.20
CA LEU A 78 23.78 13.80 21.88
C LEU A 78 23.81 12.47 21.13
N ALA A 79 24.94 11.75 21.19
CA ALA A 79 25.07 10.42 20.60
C ALA A 79 24.11 9.41 21.26
N ALA A 80 24.02 9.41 22.59
CA ALA A 80 23.08 8.57 23.31
C ALA A 80 21.63 8.88 22.94
N LEU A 81 21.27 10.17 22.86
CA LEU A 81 19.94 10.62 22.45
C LEU A 81 19.58 10.13 21.03
N TYR A 82 20.47 10.31 20.05
CA TYR A 82 20.24 9.83 18.69
C TYR A 82 20.17 8.31 18.59
N LEU A 83 20.96 7.59 19.41
CA LEU A 83 20.89 6.14 19.48
C LEU A 83 19.54 5.67 20.02
N VAL A 84 19.03 6.27 21.11
CA VAL A 84 17.71 5.93 21.66
C VAL A 84 16.61 6.19 20.64
N VAL A 85 16.60 7.37 20.01
CA VAL A 85 15.61 7.72 18.98
C VAL A 85 15.66 6.74 17.81
N GLY A 86 16.86 6.41 17.31
CA GLY A 86 17.04 5.44 16.23
C GLY A 86 16.54 4.05 16.58
N VAL A 87 16.82 3.56 17.79
CA VAL A 87 16.32 2.26 18.27
C VAL A 87 14.79 2.26 18.38
N VAL A 88 14.19 3.31 18.93
CA VAL A 88 12.73 3.42 19.03
C VAL A 88 12.09 3.42 17.64
N LEU A 89 12.61 4.20 16.68
CA LEU A 89 12.11 4.22 15.30
C LEU A 89 12.23 2.84 14.64
N LEU A 90 13.35 2.14 14.82
CA LEU A 90 13.53 0.78 14.30
C LEU A 90 12.50 -0.19 14.90
N LEU A 91 12.21 -0.09 16.19
CA LEU A 91 11.19 -0.91 16.85
C LEU A 91 9.79 -0.60 16.33
N VAL A 92 9.45 0.68 16.12
CA VAL A 92 8.16 1.09 15.55
C VAL A 92 8.01 0.61 14.12
N VAL A 93 9.03 0.78 13.27
CA VAL A 93 9.03 0.30 11.88
C VAL A 93 8.93 -1.23 11.83
N ARG A 94 9.72 -1.93 12.66
CA ARG A 94 9.65 -3.39 12.78
C ARG A 94 8.25 -3.82 13.25
N HIS A 95 7.67 -3.13 14.22
CA HIS A 95 6.35 -3.46 14.72
C HIS A 95 5.28 -3.26 13.63
N GLY A 96 5.35 -2.16 12.88
CA GLY A 96 4.46 -1.90 11.74
C GLY A 96 4.61 -2.91 10.60
N LEU A 97 5.82 -3.39 10.33
CA LEU A 97 6.08 -4.41 9.30
C LEU A 97 5.66 -5.82 9.72
N VAL A 98 5.82 -6.18 11.01
CA VAL A 98 5.56 -7.53 11.51
C VAL A 98 4.10 -7.71 11.96
N TYR A 99 3.48 -6.66 12.52
CA TYR A 99 2.13 -6.71 13.10
C TYR A 99 1.11 -5.82 12.38
N GLY A 100 1.53 -5.06 11.36
CA GLY A 100 0.63 -4.27 10.54
C GLY A 100 -0.10 -5.13 9.50
N PRO A 101 -1.32 -4.75 9.09
CA PRO A 101 -2.02 -5.42 8.00
C PRO A 101 -1.19 -5.34 6.72
N PRO A 102 -1.03 -6.45 5.98
CA PRO A 102 -0.21 -6.48 4.77
C PRO A 102 -0.75 -5.44 3.78
N PRO A 103 0.10 -4.53 3.26
CA PRO A 103 -0.32 -3.63 2.22
C PRO A 103 -0.72 -4.48 1.00
N PHE A 104 -1.83 -4.13 0.35
CA PHE A 104 -2.34 -4.79 -0.86
C PHE A 104 -3.07 -6.13 -0.68
N SER A 105 -3.49 -6.51 0.53
CA SER A 105 -4.36 -7.69 0.72
C SER A 105 -5.60 -7.66 -0.18
N ALA A 106 -6.28 -6.51 -0.23
CA ALA A 106 -7.44 -6.30 -1.11
C ALA A 106 -7.08 -6.41 -2.60
N THR A 107 -5.90 -5.91 -3.02
CA THR A 107 -5.46 -5.98 -4.42
C THR A 107 -5.09 -7.41 -4.83
N LEU A 108 -4.48 -8.18 -3.93
CA LEU A 108 -4.14 -9.58 -4.16
C LEU A 108 -5.39 -10.46 -4.25
N GLU A 109 -6.42 -10.14 -3.47
CA GLU A 109 -7.71 -10.83 -3.55
C GLU A 109 -8.43 -10.53 -4.87
N GLU A 110 -8.38 -9.28 -5.35
CA GLU A 110 -8.90 -8.88 -6.66
C GLU A 110 -8.18 -9.61 -7.81
N LEU A 111 -6.85 -9.69 -7.77
CA LEU A 111 -6.02 -10.42 -8.74
C LEU A 111 -6.31 -11.92 -8.78
N GLY A 112 -6.60 -12.54 -7.63
CA GLY A 112 -7.00 -13.94 -7.55
C GLY A 112 -8.34 -14.20 -8.24
N ARG A 113 -9.29 -13.29 -8.08
CA ARG A 113 -10.62 -13.36 -8.72
C ARG A 113 -10.52 -13.21 -10.24
N ASP A 114 -9.66 -12.32 -10.72
CA ASP A 114 -9.40 -12.13 -12.16
C ASP A 114 -8.76 -13.38 -12.79
N ALA A 115 -7.83 -14.04 -12.09
CA ALA A 115 -7.22 -15.28 -12.54
C ALA A 115 -8.25 -16.41 -12.68
N GLU A 116 -9.18 -16.52 -11.72
CA GLU A 116 -10.24 -17.54 -11.75
C GLU A 116 -11.23 -17.31 -12.89
N LEU A 117 -11.55 -16.05 -13.23
CA LEU A 117 -12.40 -15.72 -14.38
C LEU A 117 -11.73 -16.07 -15.71
N LEU A 118 -10.43 -15.82 -15.83
CA LEU A 118 -9.64 -16.18 -17.02
C LEU A 118 -9.58 -17.69 -17.23
N GLU A 119 -9.45 -18.46 -16.15
CA GLU A 119 -9.48 -19.92 -16.19
C GLU A 119 -10.84 -20.45 -16.65
N ARG A 120 -11.94 -19.93 -16.09
CA ARG A 120 -13.31 -20.32 -16.51
C ARG A 120 -13.62 -19.97 -17.97
N VAL A 121 -13.10 -18.85 -18.48
CA VAL A 121 -13.27 -18.48 -19.89
C VAL A 121 -12.48 -19.43 -20.81
N ARG A 122 -11.28 -19.86 -20.38
CA ARG A 122 -10.47 -20.83 -21.13
C ARG A 122 -11.18 -22.19 -21.21
N ASP A 123 -11.69 -22.69 -20.09
CA ASP A 123 -12.40 -23.97 -20.04
C ASP A 123 -13.66 -23.96 -20.91
N ALA A 124 -14.43 -22.87 -20.88
CA ALA A 124 -15.60 -22.71 -21.75
C ALA A 124 -15.25 -22.67 -23.24
N GLN A 125 -14.07 -22.14 -23.61
CA GLN A 125 -13.59 -22.15 -24.99
C GLN A 125 -13.11 -23.54 -25.44
N ASP A 126 -12.50 -24.31 -24.54
CA ASP A 126 -12.04 -25.67 -24.84
C ASP A 126 -13.23 -26.63 -25.03
N ASP A 127 -14.29 -26.48 -24.24
CA ASP A 127 -15.55 -27.23 -24.41
C ASP A 127 -16.23 -26.93 -25.75
N ASP A 128 -16.28 -25.65 -26.16
CA ASP A 128 -16.89 -25.23 -27.43
C ASP A 128 -16.07 -25.73 -28.64
N ARG A 129 -14.73 -25.81 -28.51
CA ARG A 129 -13.83 -26.37 -29.53
C ARG A 129 -13.94 -27.89 -29.64
N ALA A 130 -14.14 -28.58 -28.52
CA ALA A 130 -14.35 -30.02 -28.51
C ALA A 130 -15.68 -30.41 -29.16
N GLN A 131 -16.74 -29.62 -28.95
CA GLN A 131 -18.04 -29.81 -29.60
C GLN A 131 -17.97 -29.62 -31.11
N ARG A 132 -17.32 -28.56 -31.59
CA ARG A 132 -17.18 -28.31 -33.05
C ARG A 132 -16.40 -29.41 -33.77
N ARG A 133 -15.38 -30.00 -33.12
CA ARG A 133 -14.64 -31.15 -33.69
C ARG A 133 -15.44 -32.46 -33.74
N GLN A 134 -16.55 -32.57 -33.01
CA GLN A 134 -17.44 -33.74 -33.06
C GLN A 134 -18.57 -33.57 -34.06
N GLU A 135 -18.86 -32.34 -34.50
CA GLU A 135 -19.87 -32.02 -35.50
C GLU A 135 -19.34 -32.07 -36.95
N ASP A 136 -18.01 -32.07 -37.14
CA ASP A 136 -17.29 -32.24 -38.42
C ASP A 136 -16.86 -33.71 -38.67
#